data_AF-K5DNF5-F1
#
_entry.id   AF-K5DNF5-F1
#
_cell.length_a   1.000
_cell.length_b   1.000
_cell.length_c   1.000
_cell.angle_alpha   90.00
_cell.angle_beta   90.00
_cell.angle_gamma   90.00
#
_symmetry.space_group_name_H-M   'P 1'
#
loop_
_entity.id
_entity.type
_entity.pdbx_description
1 polymer ?
#
loop_
_entity_poly.entity_id
_entity_poly.type
_entity_poly.pdbx_seq_one_letter_code
_entity_poly.pdbx_strand_id
1 'polypeptide(L)'
;MSERLGAAIVGWNASWWMGAFIGLFLVPAGMLVRSDLGYVLAVLRAFSVVLATTILVGVIGLLLAIAFTKADPVVDAMLRDALIDDPVAFRRTAALHNASYIGGLLGIFAGLATVLKAFLRENDRLNFRPREVEE
;
A
#
# COMPACT_ATOMS: atom_id res chain seq x y z
N MET A 1 10.32 27.79 -2.92
CA MET A 1 9.94 26.51 -2.25
C MET A 1 11.04 25.51 -2.50
N SER A 2 11.44 24.70 -1.52
CA SER A 2 12.47 23.68 -1.78
C SER A 2 11.91 22.62 -2.74
N GLU A 3 12.74 22.14 -3.67
CA GLU A 3 12.36 21.10 -4.66
C GLU A 3 11.79 19.85 -3.97
N ARG A 4 12.34 19.50 -2.79
CA ARG A 4 11.89 18.38 -1.97
C ARG A 4 10.48 18.55 -1.40
N LEU A 5 10.12 19.77 -0.98
CA LEU A 5 8.78 20.06 -0.48
C LEU A 5 7.75 20.02 -1.63
N GLY A 6 8.12 20.54 -2.80
CA GLY A 6 7.30 20.43 -4.00
C GLY A 6 7.01 18.98 -4.38
N ALA A 7 8.04 18.13 -4.40
CA ALA A 7 7.90 16.70 -4.68
C ALA A 7 6.98 15.98 -3.66
N ALA A 8 7.09 16.31 -2.38
CA ALA A 8 6.21 15.75 -1.34
C ALA A 8 4.73 16.15 -1.54
N ILE A 9 4.46 17.40 -1.89
CA ILE A 9 3.10 17.90 -2.15
C ILE A 9 2.49 17.23 -3.38
N VAL A 10 3.25 17.09 -4.47
CA VAL A 10 2.80 16.38 -5.67
C VAL A 10 2.53 14.91 -5.35
N GLY A 11 3.43 14.27 -4.60
CA GLY A 11 3.25 12.89 -4.15
C GLY A 11 1.97 12.68 -3.33
N TRP A 12 1.67 13.60 -2.41
CA TRP A 12 0.41 13.58 -1.65
C TRP A 12 -0.81 13.70 -2.56
N ASN A 13 -0.83 14.70 -3.43
CA ASN A 13 -1.95 14.93 -4.36
C ASN A 13 -2.17 13.75 -5.32
N ALA A 14 -1.11 13.02 -5.68
CA ALA A 14 -1.20 11.86 -6.57
C ALA A 14 -1.78 10.61 -5.88
N SER A 15 -1.61 10.46 -4.57
CA SER A 15 -1.81 9.16 -3.89
C SER A 15 -2.75 9.16 -2.68
N TRP A 16 -3.27 10.32 -2.25
CA TRP A 16 -4.17 10.41 -1.09
C TRP A 16 -5.41 9.51 -1.18
N TRP A 17 -5.96 9.34 -2.39
CA TRP A 17 -7.17 8.53 -2.63
C TRP A 17 -6.94 7.03 -2.43
N MET A 18 -5.69 6.55 -2.49
CA MET A 18 -5.40 5.13 -2.30
C MET A 18 -5.73 4.64 -0.89
N GLY A 19 -5.59 5.49 0.13
CA GLY A 19 -5.98 5.13 1.49
C GLY A 19 -7.47 4.79 1.59
N ALA A 20 -8.32 5.58 0.94
CA ALA A 20 -9.75 5.33 0.85
C ALA A 20 -10.06 4.04 0.05
N PHE A 21 -9.35 3.83 -1.08
CA PHE A 21 -9.50 2.62 -1.88
C PHE A 21 -9.10 1.35 -1.12
N ILE A 22 -7.99 1.37 -0.37
CA ILE A 22 -7.57 0.25 0.49
C ILE A 22 -8.59 0.02 1.60
N GLY A 23 -9.06 1.10 2.24
CA GLY A 23 -10.04 1.05 3.31
C GLY A 23 -11.37 0.43 2.88
N LEU A 24 -11.80 0.67 1.64
CA LEU A 24 -13.00 0.07 1.05
C LEU A 24 -13.01 -1.46 1.13
N PHE A 25 -11.84 -2.11 1.06
CA PHE A 25 -11.73 -3.57 1.16
C PHE A 25 -11.43 -4.05 2.58
N LEU A 26 -10.49 -3.40 3.27
CA LEU A 26 -9.99 -3.90 4.56
C LEU A 26 -10.91 -3.60 5.74
N VAL A 27 -11.60 -2.46 5.73
CA VAL A 27 -12.50 -2.06 6.83
C VAL A 27 -13.71 -3.00 6.89
N PRO A 28 -14.45 -3.26 5.79
CA PRO A 28 -15.55 -4.23 5.82
C PRO A 28 -15.09 -5.65 6.11
N ALA A 29 -13.94 -6.08 5.57
CA ALA A 29 -13.38 -7.39 5.89
C ALA A 29 -13.09 -7.54 7.39
N GLY A 30 -12.62 -6.46 8.03
CA GLY A 30 -12.37 -6.40 9.46
C GLY A 30 -13.60 -6.77 10.29
N MET A 31 -14.80 -6.40 9.84
CA MET A 31 -16.07 -6.65 10.56
C MET A 31 -16.39 -8.13 10.75
N LEU A 32 -15.66 -9.04 10.09
CA LEU A 32 -15.72 -10.47 10.37
C LEU A 32 -15.20 -10.80 11.78
N VAL A 33 -14.27 -10.01 12.31
CA VAL A 33 -13.73 -10.14 13.67
C VAL A 33 -14.74 -9.53 14.64
N ARG A 34 -15.21 -10.33 15.61
CA ARG A 34 -16.34 -10.03 16.48
C ARG A 34 -15.98 -9.12 17.66
N SER A 35 -14.78 -9.24 18.19
CA SER A 35 -14.30 -8.38 19.28
C SER A 35 -13.99 -6.97 18.77
N ASP A 36 -14.45 -5.94 19.48
CA ASP A 36 -14.15 -4.52 19.16
C ASP A 36 -12.64 -4.26 19.07
N LEU A 37 -11.88 -4.70 20.08
CA LEU A 37 -10.41 -4.55 20.08
C LEU A 37 -9.76 -5.45 19.03
N GLY A 38 -10.32 -6.66 18.81
CA GLY A 38 -9.87 -7.58 17.77
C GLY A 38 -10.00 -6.96 16.36
N TYR A 39 -11.14 -6.32 16.09
CA TYR A 39 -11.43 -5.60 14.86
C TYR A 39 -10.41 -4.50 14.59
N VAL A 40 -10.22 -3.58 15.55
CA VAL A 40 -9.27 -2.45 15.39
C VAL A 40 -7.86 -2.97 15.13
N LEU A 41 -7.40 -3.96 15.91
CA LEU A 41 -6.06 -4.53 15.74
C LEU A 41 -5.91 -5.28 14.42
N ALA A 42 -6.94 -6.01 13.96
CA ALA A 42 -6.93 -6.72 12.69
C ALA A 42 -6.83 -5.75 11.51
N VAL A 43 -7.64 -4.68 11.52
CA VAL A 43 -7.62 -3.64 10.48
C VAL A 43 -6.28 -2.89 10.49
N LEU A 44 -5.80 -2.42 11.65
CA LEU A 44 -4.49 -1.73 11.75
C LEU A 44 -3.34 -2.61 11.27
N ARG A 45 -3.35 -3.91 11.61
CA ARG A 45 -2.38 -4.88 11.11
C ARG A 45 -2.47 -5.02 9.60
N ALA A 46 -3.67 -5.12 9.04
CA ALA A 46 -3.87 -5.25 7.60
C ALA A 46 -3.33 -4.01 6.85
N PHE A 47 -3.64 -2.79 7.32
CA PHE A 47 -3.07 -1.55 6.78
C PHE A 47 -1.54 -1.52 6.88
N SER A 48 -0.98 -2.00 8.00
CA SER A 48 0.47 -2.09 8.18
C SER A 48 1.12 -3.05 7.17
N VAL A 49 0.45 -4.15 6.84
CA VAL A 49 0.90 -5.08 5.79
C VAL A 49 0.82 -4.42 4.41
N VAL A 50 -0.24 -3.68 4.10
CA VAL A 50 -0.34 -2.93 2.84
C VAL A 50 0.79 -1.90 2.73
N LEU A 51 1.05 -1.16 3.80
CA LEU A 51 2.14 -0.18 3.83
C LEU A 51 3.51 -0.86 3.60
N ALA A 52 3.78 -1.95 4.31
CA ALA A 52 5.05 -2.67 4.19
C ALA A 52 5.26 -3.24 2.78
N THR A 53 4.23 -3.84 2.19
CA THR A 53 4.28 -4.38 0.81
C THR A 53 4.42 -3.29 -0.24
N THR A 54 3.71 -2.17 -0.08
CA THR A 54 3.83 -0.98 -0.94
C THR A 54 5.26 -0.44 -0.93
N ILE A 55 5.84 -0.24 0.26
CA ILE A 55 7.22 0.23 0.41
C ILE A 55 8.20 -0.78 -0.21
N LEU A 56 8.06 -2.07 0.10
CA LEU A 56 8.97 -3.10 -0.39
C LEU A 56 8.98 -3.17 -1.93
N VAL A 57 7.81 -3.28 -2.55
CA VAL A 57 7.70 -3.38 -4.01
C VAL A 57 8.11 -2.06 -4.68
N GLY A 58 7.74 -0.92 -4.08
CA GLY A 58 8.20 0.40 -4.55
C GLY A 58 9.72 0.53 -4.53
N VAL A 59 10.38 0.17 -3.44
CA VAL A 59 11.85 0.18 -3.32
C VAL A 59 12.47 -0.76 -4.33
N ILE A 60 11.94 -1.98 -4.52
CA ILE A 60 12.42 -2.90 -5.56
C ILE A 60 12.30 -2.26 -6.95
N GLY A 61 11.15 -1.66 -7.28
CA GLY A 61 10.94 -0.97 -8.54
C GLY A 61 11.93 0.19 -8.76
N LEU A 62 12.21 0.98 -7.72
CA LEU A 62 13.20 2.04 -7.77
C LEU A 62 14.62 1.49 -7.99
N LEU A 63 15.02 0.44 -7.26
CA LEU A 63 16.34 -0.18 -7.42
C LEU A 63 16.53 -0.74 -8.82
N LEU A 64 15.51 -1.40 -9.37
CA LEU A 64 15.51 -1.87 -10.76
C LEU A 64 15.64 -0.69 -11.74
N ALA A 65 14.92 0.41 -11.54
CA ALA A 65 15.05 1.60 -12.37
C ALA A 65 16.43 2.26 -12.25
N ILE A 66 17.02 2.30 -11.06
CA ILE A 66 18.39 2.78 -10.87
C ILE A 66 19.38 1.93 -11.68
N ALA A 67 19.24 0.60 -11.63
CA ALA A 67 20.13 -0.34 -12.31
C ALA A 67 19.94 -0.40 -13.84
N PHE A 68 18.71 -0.26 -14.33
CA PHE A 68 18.38 -0.59 -15.72
C PHE A 68 17.86 0.59 -16.56
N THR A 69 17.44 1.72 -15.96
CA THR A 69 17.02 2.89 -16.73
C THR A 69 18.22 3.53 -17.42
N LYS A 70 18.21 3.50 -18.76
CA LYS A 70 19.18 4.16 -19.63
C LYS A 70 18.57 5.41 -20.26
N ALA A 71 19.43 6.31 -20.75
CA ALA A 71 19.02 7.43 -21.59
C ALA A 71 18.25 6.90 -22.82
N ASP A 72 17.14 7.54 -23.12
CA ASP A 72 16.30 7.26 -24.29
C ASP A 72 16.09 8.57 -25.01
N PRO A 73 16.77 8.84 -26.14
CA PRO A 73 16.76 10.15 -26.78
C PRO A 73 15.35 10.65 -27.16
N VAL A 74 14.45 9.75 -27.52
CA VAL A 74 13.09 10.11 -27.95
C VAL A 74 12.28 10.49 -26.72
N VAL A 75 12.27 9.63 -25.70
CA VAL A 75 11.50 9.87 -24.47
C VAL A 75 12.08 11.06 -23.69
N ASP A 76 13.40 11.17 -23.63
CA ASP A 76 14.07 12.25 -22.92
C ASP A 76 13.83 13.61 -23.60
N ALA A 77 13.74 13.67 -24.94
CA ALA A 77 13.33 14.89 -25.65
C ALA A 77 11.88 15.28 -25.32
N MET A 78 10.94 14.33 -25.37
CA MET A 78 9.54 14.60 -25.02
C MET A 78 9.37 15.10 -23.58
N LEU A 79 10.15 14.55 -22.63
CA LEU A 79 10.13 14.99 -21.24
C LEU A 79 10.71 16.40 -21.08
N ARG A 80 11.75 16.76 -21.85
CA ARG A 80 12.29 18.13 -21.87
C ARG A 80 11.31 19.13 -22.47
N ASP A 81 10.58 18.76 -23.51
CA ASP A 81 9.50 19.58 -24.08
C ASP A 81 8.38 19.82 -23.04
N ALA A 82 8.18 18.87 -22.12
CA ALA A 82 7.30 19.01 -20.95
C ALA A 82 7.94 19.75 -19.76
N LEU A 83 9.06 20.46 -19.97
CA LEU A 83 9.79 21.23 -18.97
C LEU A 83 10.35 20.38 -17.81
N ILE A 84 10.72 19.13 -18.08
CA ILE A 84 11.39 18.27 -17.10
C ILE A 84 12.91 18.29 -17.33
N ASP A 85 13.63 18.88 -16.37
CA ASP A 85 15.07 19.10 -16.44
C ASP A 85 15.89 17.80 -16.41
N ASP A 86 15.46 16.83 -15.58
CA ASP A 86 16.08 15.50 -15.44
C ASP A 86 15.09 14.38 -15.82
N PRO A 87 15.05 14.00 -17.11
CA PRO A 87 14.21 12.91 -17.60
C PRO A 87 14.49 11.54 -16.95
N VAL A 88 15.74 11.28 -16.56
CA VAL A 88 16.15 9.99 -15.98
C VAL A 88 15.64 9.89 -14.55
N ALA A 89 15.83 10.94 -13.74
CA ALA A 89 15.28 11.00 -12.39
C ALA A 89 13.75 10.96 -12.39
N PHE A 90 13.10 11.62 -13.35
CA PHE A 90 11.65 11.54 -13.53
C PHE A 90 11.18 10.12 -13.80
N ARG A 91 11.80 9.41 -14.77
CA ARG A 91 11.46 8.01 -15.08
C ARG A 91 11.70 7.06 -13.91
N ARG A 92 12.75 7.27 -13.10
CA ARG A 92 12.98 6.49 -11.87
C ARG A 92 11.89 6.71 -10.83
N THR A 93 11.46 7.97 -10.65
CA THR A 93 10.33 8.32 -9.77
C THR A 93 9.03 7.70 -10.26
N ALA A 94 8.79 7.73 -11.58
CA ALA A 94 7.62 7.09 -12.19
C ALA A 94 7.62 5.56 -11.98
N ALA A 95 8.80 4.91 -12.08
CA ALA A 95 8.94 3.48 -11.79
C ALA A 95 8.64 3.16 -10.32
N LEU A 96 9.16 3.95 -9.37
CA LEU A 96 8.83 3.84 -7.94
C LEU A 96 7.32 3.95 -7.71
N HIS A 97 6.69 4.97 -8.30
CA HIS A 97 5.25 5.22 -8.17
C HIS A 97 4.42 4.04 -8.70
N ASN A 98 4.70 3.58 -9.92
CA ASN A 98 3.96 2.47 -10.55
C ASN A 98 4.17 1.15 -9.79
N ALA A 99 5.40 0.84 -9.38
CA ALA A 99 5.69 -0.33 -8.58
C ALA A 99 4.98 -0.30 -7.22
N SER A 100 4.86 0.88 -6.60
CA SER A 100 4.12 1.06 -5.35
C SER A 100 2.63 0.74 -5.51
N TYR A 101 1.98 1.04 -6.65
CA TYR A 101 0.59 0.61 -6.89
C TYR A 101 0.45 -0.90 -6.95
N ILE A 102 1.39 -1.58 -7.61
CA ILE A 102 1.43 -3.05 -7.64
C ILE A 102 1.61 -3.57 -6.21
N GLY A 103 2.51 -2.97 -5.43
CA GLY A 103 2.72 -3.27 -4.02
C GLY A 103 1.47 -3.08 -3.18
N GLY A 104 0.73 -1.98 -3.39
CA GLY A 104 -0.53 -1.70 -2.71
C GLY A 104 -1.61 -2.71 -3.04
N LEU A 105 -1.74 -3.11 -4.31
CA LEU A 105 -2.68 -4.15 -4.75
C LEU A 105 -2.36 -5.50 -4.11
N LEU A 106 -1.10 -5.94 -4.18
CA LEU A 106 -0.63 -7.17 -3.50
C LEU A 106 -0.84 -7.07 -1.99
N GLY A 107 -0.60 -5.88 -1.44
CA GLY A 107 -0.83 -5.55 -0.05
C GLY A 107 -2.26 -5.73 0.39
N ILE A 108 -3.25 -5.33 -0.40
CA ILE A 108 -4.67 -5.55 -0.10
C ILE A 108 -4.94 -7.05 0.05
N PHE A 109 -4.48 -7.89 -0.88
CA PHE A 109 -4.67 -9.35 -0.78
C PHE A 109 -3.98 -9.93 0.46
N ALA A 110 -2.75 -9.51 0.74
CA ALA A 110 -2.02 -9.94 1.94
C ALA A 110 -2.71 -9.47 3.23
N GLY A 111 -3.22 -8.23 3.25
CA GLY A 111 -3.99 -7.64 4.34
C GLY A 111 -5.27 -8.41 4.61
N LEU A 112 -6.06 -8.71 3.57
CA LEU A 112 -7.25 -9.55 3.65
C LEU A 112 -6.93 -10.93 4.25
N ALA A 113 -5.82 -11.55 3.84
CA ALA A 113 -5.38 -12.81 4.42
C ALA A 113 -5.06 -12.69 5.92
N THR A 114 -4.50 -11.54 6.38
CA THR A 114 -4.27 -11.32 7.81
C THR A 114 -5.56 -11.14 8.61
N VAL A 115 -6.57 -10.48 8.03
CA VAL A 115 -7.89 -10.33 8.65
C VAL A 115 -8.58 -11.69 8.75
N LEU A 116 -8.56 -12.48 7.67
CA LEU A 116 -9.10 -13.85 7.68
C LEU A 116 -8.43 -14.71 8.75
N LYS A 117 -7.11 -14.62 8.89
CA LYS A 117 -6.38 -15.33 9.93
C LYS A 117 -6.78 -14.87 11.35
N ALA A 118 -7.08 -13.59 11.54
CA ALA A 118 -7.56 -13.07 12.81
C ALA A 118 -8.96 -13.61 13.13
N PHE A 119 -9.87 -13.59 12.15
CA PHE A 119 -11.20 -14.16 12.24
C PHE A 119 -11.18 -15.63 12.64
N LEU A 120 -10.40 -16.47 11.92
CA LEU A 120 -10.32 -17.91 12.21
C LEU A 120 -9.82 -18.17 13.65
N ARG A 121 -8.78 -17.44 14.08
CA ARG A 121 -8.22 -17.56 15.44
C ARG A 121 -9.21 -17.16 16.53
N GLU A 122 -10.02 -16.15 16.28
CA GLU A 122 -11.05 -15.73 17.22
C GLU A 122 -12.20 -16.74 17.28
N ASN A 123 -12.64 -17.24 16.12
CA ASN A 123 -13.69 -18.24 16.03
C ASN A 123 -13.29 -19.54 16.77
N ASP A 124 -12.05 -19.99 16.59
CA ASP A 124 -11.51 -21.13 17.36
C ASP A 124 -11.60 -20.86 18.87
N ARG A 125 -11.15 -19.69 19.33
CA ARG A 125 -11.23 -19.31 20.76
C ARG A 125 -12.65 -19.29 21.31
N LEU A 126 -13.63 -18.83 20.52
CA LEU A 126 -15.03 -18.76 20.94
C LEU A 126 -15.68 -20.14 20.99
N ASN A 127 -15.32 -21.07 20.10
CA ASN A 127 -15.84 -22.44 20.11
C ASN A 127 -15.34 -23.27 21.31
N PHE A 128 -14.18 -22.92 21.89
CA PHE A 128 -13.63 -23.61 23.07
C PHE A 128 -14.06 -22.98 24.42
N ARG A 129 -14.76 -21.85 24.43
CA ARG A 129 -15.36 -21.33 25.66
C ARG A 129 -16.72 -22.01 25.89
N PRO A 130 -16.95 -22.70 27.03
CA PRO A 130 -18.27 -23.19 27.38
C PRO A 130 -19.26 -22.03 27.31
N ARG A 131 -20.41 -22.19 26.64
CA ARG A 131 -21.49 -21.22 26.78
C ARG A 131 -21.91 -21.26 28.23
N GLU A 132 -21.72 -20.17 28.96
CA GLU A 132 -22.37 -20.00 30.25
C GLU A 132 -23.88 -20.09 29.97
N VAL A 133 -24.49 -21.16 30.46
CA VAL A 133 -25.94 -21.32 30.41
C VAL A 133 -26.45 -20.37 31.48
N GLU A 134 -27.05 -19.26 31.06
CA GLU A 134 -27.82 -18.42 31.99
C GLU A 134 -29.00 -19.27 32.49
N GLU A 135 -28.93 -19.69 33.75
CA GLU A 135 -30.02 -20.32 34.52
C GLU A 135 -30.98 -19.27 35.09
#